data_AF-A0A6L4YJX1-F1
#
_entry.id   AF-A0A6L4YJX1-F1
#
_cell.length_a   1.000
_cell.length_b   1.000
_cell.length_c   1.000
_cell.angle_alpha   90.00
_cell.angle_beta   90.00
_cell.angle_gamma   90.00
#
_symmetry.space_group_name_H-M   'P 1'
#
loop_
_entity.id
_entity.type
_entity.pdbx_description
1 polymer ?
#
loop_
_entity_poly.entity_id
_entity_poly.type
_entity_poly.pdbx_seq_one_letter_code
_entity_poly.pdbx_strand_id
1 'polypeptide(L)'
;MISLEAMRSYLSTSGRDQRHTMVRAEFRGAVAATGHGSCLSSTGLIARSTGAGNFGHHAIVVFPQIMEPGADYRPTRALPNPPIGLHTICSTFRQLGIQSYFCIPSVAVANDSISMTWRAKELGIPWEDAYQDFPGKLAGFQPRGRRYNFLRNHTDVSIVPDAYIPEEFSKEHLRVALSDRYISEMSDVDGIFWGRQYTYPLEIKEKTCNRDPRLGEYFGLDVGPFVKLAHYAAKRGNLHSLFIVREIADPEARELVAWRYITFDRLAQFASWVQQQGGRGMTGGNSAVVKIPKCEFEVLDANALASL
;
A
#
# COMPACT_ATOMS: atom_id res chain seq x y z
N MET A 1 21.24 7.56 12.82
CA MET A 1 20.15 7.07 13.70
C MET A 1 19.00 8.04 13.61
N ILE A 2 17.77 7.58 13.77
CA ILE A 2 16.56 8.42 13.81
C ILE A 2 15.67 7.96 14.96
N SER A 3 15.17 8.87 15.77
CA SER A 3 14.33 8.57 16.92
C SER A 3 12.86 8.46 16.53
N LEU A 4 12.07 7.79 17.37
CA LEU A 4 10.62 7.69 17.19
C LEU A 4 9.95 9.08 17.19
N GLU A 5 10.44 10.00 18.02
CA GLU A 5 9.93 11.37 18.08
C GLU A 5 10.22 12.15 16.78
N ALA A 6 11.42 11.99 16.21
CA ALA A 6 11.73 12.59 14.91
C ALA A 6 10.83 12.04 13.78
N MET A 7 10.51 10.74 13.84
CA MET A 7 9.55 10.13 12.89
C MET A 7 8.14 10.69 13.06
N ARG A 8 7.64 10.80 14.30
CA ARG A 8 6.34 11.41 14.62
C ARG A 8 6.25 12.85 14.16
N SER A 9 7.29 13.63 14.46
CA SER A 9 7.41 15.04 14.04
C SER A 9 7.38 15.18 12.52
N TYR A 10 8.04 14.30 11.78
CA TYR A 10 7.95 14.29 10.32
C TYR A 10 6.52 13.98 9.84
N LEU A 11 5.91 12.92 10.35
CA LEU A 11 4.58 12.48 9.93
C LEU A 11 3.50 13.53 10.20
N SER A 12 3.60 14.28 11.30
CA SER A 12 2.64 15.34 11.63
C SER A 12 2.62 16.47 10.60
N THR A 13 3.67 16.60 9.78
CA THR A 13 3.74 17.61 8.71
C THR A 13 3.29 17.11 7.33
N SER A 14 3.14 15.81 7.14
CA SER A 14 2.97 15.17 5.82
C SER A 14 1.54 15.20 5.26
N GLY A 15 0.51 15.29 6.11
CA GLY A 15 -0.89 15.44 5.67
C GLY A 15 -1.66 14.16 5.34
N ARG A 16 -1.09 12.97 5.53
CA ARG A 16 -1.80 11.70 5.25
C ARG A 16 -2.77 11.32 6.36
N ASP A 17 -3.92 10.76 5.98
CA ASP A 17 -4.81 10.08 6.91
C ASP A 17 -4.14 8.81 7.43
N GLN A 18 -3.95 8.75 8.74
CA GLN A 18 -3.23 7.67 9.42
C GLN A 18 -4.15 6.53 9.88
N ARG A 19 -5.48 6.65 9.73
CA ARG A 19 -6.43 5.61 10.20
C ARG A 19 -6.29 4.31 9.41
N HIS A 20 -5.98 4.41 8.12
CA HIS A 20 -5.79 3.25 7.24
C HIS A 20 -4.57 2.40 7.63
N THR A 21 -3.60 2.98 8.32
CA THR A 21 -2.42 2.29 8.87
C THR A 21 -2.80 1.24 9.89
N MET A 22 -3.68 1.58 10.84
CA MET A 22 -4.06 0.68 11.94
C MET A 22 -4.73 -0.59 11.39
N VAL A 23 -5.66 -0.42 10.45
CA VAL A 23 -6.36 -1.53 9.80
C VAL A 23 -5.38 -2.50 9.12
N ARG A 24 -4.39 -1.98 8.40
CA ARG A 24 -3.38 -2.84 7.74
C ARG A 24 -2.53 -3.59 8.74
N ALA A 25 -2.15 -2.97 9.85
CA ALA A 25 -1.34 -3.62 10.84
C ALA A 25 -2.11 -4.71 11.62
N GLU A 26 -3.37 -4.42 12.01
CA GLU A 26 -4.27 -5.42 12.59
C GLU A 26 -4.45 -6.61 11.63
N PHE A 27 -4.60 -6.34 10.33
CA PHE A 27 -4.68 -7.38 9.32
C PHE A 27 -3.43 -8.28 9.31
N ARG A 28 -2.21 -7.72 9.36
CA ARG A 28 -0.99 -8.54 9.40
C ARG A 28 -0.91 -9.37 10.68
N GLY A 29 -1.31 -8.79 11.81
CA GLY A 29 -1.42 -9.52 13.08
C GLY A 29 -2.37 -10.71 12.96
N ALA A 30 -3.54 -10.50 12.35
CA ALA A 30 -4.51 -11.56 12.10
C ALA A 30 -3.96 -12.65 11.17
N VAL A 31 -3.32 -12.29 10.04
CA VAL A 31 -2.70 -13.25 9.12
C VAL A 31 -1.56 -14.02 9.80
N ALA A 32 -0.72 -13.33 10.58
CA ALA A 32 0.38 -13.96 11.33
C ALA A 32 -0.13 -14.96 12.37
N ALA A 33 -1.23 -14.65 13.07
CA ALA A 33 -1.86 -15.54 14.04
C ALA A 33 -2.37 -16.86 13.42
N THR A 34 -2.63 -16.88 12.10
CA THR A 34 -2.99 -18.11 11.37
C THR A 34 -1.79 -18.92 10.87
N GLY A 35 -0.55 -18.46 11.12
CA GLY A 35 0.68 -19.08 10.60
C GLY A 35 1.11 -18.63 9.20
N HIS A 36 0.37 -17.72 8.56
CA HIS A 36 0.65 -17.25 7.19
C HIS A 36 1.37 -15.90 7.14
N GLY A 37 1.92 -15.41 8.26
CA GLY A 37 2.56 -14.09 8.31
C GLY A 37 3.75 -13.93 7.36
N SER A 38 4.47 -15.02 7.06
CA SER A 38 5.59 -15.03 6.12
C SER A 38 5.17 -14.96 4.65
N CYS A 39 3.88 -15.22 4.35
CA CYS A 39 3.30 -15.09 3.01
C CYS A 39 2.88 -13.65 2.69
N LEU A 40 2.91 -12.73 3.65
CA LEU A 40 2.46 -11.36 3.47
C LEU A 40 3.64 -10.40 3.36
N SER A 41 3.70 -9.61 2.29
CA SER A 41 4.72 -8.57 2.12
C SER A 41 4.53 -7.41 3.11
N SER A 42 5.59 -6.64 3.32
CA SER A 42 5.46 -5.28 3.85
C SER A 42 4.62 -4.40 2.93
N THR A 43 4.14 -3.26 3.42
CA THR A 43 3.52 -2.26 2.54
C THR A 43 4.54 -1.68 1.56
N GLY A 44 4.00 -1.10 0.50
CA GLY A 44 4.78 -0.39 -0.51
C GLY A 44 4.01 0.75 -1.13
N LEU A 45 4.59 1.33 -2.17
CA LEU A 45 3.96 2.34 -3.00
C LEU A 45 4.02 1.88 -4.46
N ILE A 46 2.93 2.03 -5.18
CA ILE A 46 2.91 1.94 -6.63
C ILE A 46 2.85 3.35 -7.22
N ALA A 47 3.65 3.60 -8.25
CA ALA A 47 3.66 4.87 -8.96
C ALA A 47 3.59 4.64 -10.48
N ARG A 48 2.79 5.46 -11.16
CA ARG A 48 2.65 5.45 -12.61
C ARG A 48 3.11 6.78 -13.20
N SER A 49 3.71 6.73 -14.38
CA SER A 49 4.06 7.93 -15.14
C SER A 49 2.79 8.73 -15.46
N THR A 50 2.91 10.05 -15.44
CA THR A 50 1.85 10.98 -15.86
C THR A 50 2.30 11.83 -17.03
N GLY A 51 1.37 12.55 -17.66
CA GLY A 51 1.63 13.45 -18.77
C GLY A 51 0.93 13.01 -20.06
N ALA A 52 0.70 13.96 -20.95
CA ALA A 52 0.07 13.71 -22.24
C ALA A 52 0.90 12.70 -23.05
N GLY A 53 0.27 11.62 -23.52
CA GLY A 53 0.95 10.55 -24.28
C GLY A 53 1.89 9.66 -23.46
N ASN A 54 2.01 9.86 -22.14
CA ASN A 54 2.88 9.07 -21.25
C ASN A 54 2.16 8.51 -20.02
N PHE A 55 0.87 8.80 -19.84
CA PHE A 55 0.11 8.35 -18.68
C PHE A 55 0.05 6.81 -18.60
N GLY A 56 0.58 6.24 -17.52
CA GLY A 56 0.55 4.79 -17.26
C GLY A 56 1.46 3.94 -18.14
N HIS A 57 2.30 4.54 -19.00
CA HIS A 57 3.26 3.81 -19.84
C HIS A 57 4.41 3.21 -19.02
N HIS A 58 4.75 3.84 -17.90
CA HIS A 58 5.73 3.33 -16.95
C HIS A 58 5.06 3.15 -15.59
N ALA A 59 5.32 2.02 -14.95
CA ALA A 59 4.81 1.71 -13.62
C ALA A 59 5.94 1.10 -12.79
N ILE A 60 6.04 1.56 -11.55
CA ILE A 60 6.97 1.01 -10.57
C ILE A 60 6.23 0.68 -9.29
N VAL A 61 6.74 -0.32 -8.57
CA VAL A 61 6.41 -0.56 -7.17
C VAL A 61 7.68 -0.46 -6.34
N VAL A 62 7.59 0.21 -5.19
CA VAL A 62 8.71 0.42 -4.29
C VAL A 62 8.35 -0.04 -2.88
N PHE A 63 9.26 -0.80 -2.28
CA PHE A 63 9.12 -1.36 -0.94
C PHE A 63 10.21 -0.76 -0.04
N PRO A 64 9.87 0.10 0.93
CA PRO A 64 10.84 0.64 1.85
C PRO A 64 11.32 -0.43 2.84
N GLN A 65 12.61 -0.42 3.18
CA GLN A 65 13.05 -0.96 4.46
C GLN A 65 12.39 -0.14 5.57
N ILE A 66 11.66 -0.81 6.45
CA ILE A 66 11.08 -0.19 7.64
C ILE A 66 12.22 0.22 8.58
N MET A 67 12.19 1.49 8.99
CA MET A 67 13.21 2.08 9.85
C MET A 67 12.91 1.88 11.32
N GLU A 68 13.76 1.13 12.02
CA GLU A 68 13.64 0.93 13.45
C GLU A 68 14.17 2.14 14.22
N PRO A 69 13.43 2.67 15.21
CA PRO A 69 13.88 3.78 16.04
C PRO A 69 15.22 3.46 16.72
N GLY A 70 16.17 4.39 16.65
CA GLY A 70 17.49 4.25 17.26
C GLY A 70 18.48 3.35 16.49
N ALA A 71 18.04 2.63 15.45
CA ALA A 71 18.95 1.79 14.67
C ALA A 71 19.93 2.60 13.80
N ASP A 72 21.02 1.95 13.40
CA ASP A 72 22.06 2.57 12.59
C ASP A 72 21.69 2.59 11.10
N TYR A 73 21.44 3.80 10.60
CA TYR A 73 21.17 4.10 9.19
C TYR A 73 22.26 4.98 8.58
N ARG A 74 23.49 5.01 9.11
CA ARG A 74 24.57 5.81 8.50
C ARG A 74 24.87 5.36 7.06
N PRO A 75 25.29 6.27 6.16
CA PRO A 75 25.61 5.91 4.77
C PRO A 75 26.71 4.84 4.61
N THR A 76 27.57 4.69 5.61
CA THR A 76 28.70 3.75 5.61
C THR A 76 28.35 2.35 6.13
N ARG A 77 27.10 2.10 6.54
CA ARG A 77 26.68 0.79 7.04
C ARG A 77 26.68 -0.28 5.95
N ALA A 78 26.80 -1.54 6.34
CA ALA A 78 26.50 -2.66 5.46
C ALA A 78 25.03 -2.61 5.02
N LEU A 79 24.79 -2.71 3.71
CA LEU A 79 23.45 -2.65 3.15
C LEU A 79 22.82 -4.05 3.22
N PRO A 80 21.58 -4.19 3.70
CA PRO A 80 20.95 -5.50 3.85
C PRO A 80 20.62 -6.12 2.49
N ASN A 81 20.43 -7.44 2.46
CA ASN A 81 19.80 -8.09 1.32
C ASN A 81 18.26 -7.96 1.41
N PRO A 82 17.56 -7.80 0.28
CA PRO A 82 16.10 -7.85 0.26
C PRO A 82 15.58 -9.21 0.76
N PRO A 83 14.40 -9.27 1.40
CA PRO A 83 13.76 -10.54 1.76
C PRO A 83 13.54 -11.41 0.51
N ILE A 84 13.85 -12.71 0.61
CA ILE A 84 13.71 -13.65 -0.52
C ILE A 84 12.28 -13.67 -1.07
N GLY A 85 11.28 -13.70 -0.18
CA GLY A 85 9.87 -13.70 -0.58
C GLY A 85 9.48 -12.44 -1.38
N LEU A 86 10.09 -11.29 -1.06
CA LEU A 86 9.84 -10.05 -1.80
C LEU A 86 10.37 -10.14 -3.24
N HIS A 87 11.52 -10.80 -3.46
CA HIS A 87 12.07 -10.97 -4.80
C HIS A 87 11.14 -11.79 -5.70
N THR A 88 10.56 -12.87 -5.16
CA THR A 88 9.57 -13.68 -5.91
C THR A 88 8.34 -12.86 -6.27
N ILE A 89 7.77 -12.11 -5.32
CA ILE A 89 6.63 -11.22 -5.55
C ILE A 89 6.94 -10.20 -6.66
N CYS A 90 8.13 -9.62 -6.62
CA CYS A 90 8.59 -8.65 -7.61
C CYS A 90 8.76 -9.25 -9.01
N SER A 91 9.05 -10.56 -9.12
CA SER A 91 9.09 -11.25 -10.42
C SER A 91 7.71 -11.29 -11.07
N THR A 92 6.64 -11.47 -10.28
CA THR A 92 5.25 -11.41 -10.79
C THR A 92 4.92 -10.02 -11.30
N PHE A 93 5.30 -8.95 -10.59
CA PHE A 93 5.11 -7.58 -11.08
C PHE A 93 5.86 -7.31 -12.39
N ARG A 94 7.08 -7.83 -12.52
CA ARG A 94 7.87 -7.66 -13.74
C ARG A 94 7.17 -8.26 -14.95
N GLN A 95 6.51 -9.41 -14.81
CA GLN A 95 5.71 -10.03 -15.89
C GLN A 95 4.57 -9.11 -16.37
N LEU A 96 4.08 -8.21 -15.52
CA LEU A 96 3.03 -7.23 -15.86
C LEU A 96 3.58 -5.92 -16.44
N GLY A 97 4.91 -5.80 -16.56
CA GLY A 97 5.60 -4.58 -16.95
C GLY A 97 5.72 -3.56 -15.83
N ILE A 98 5.63 -3.98 -14.56
CA ILE A 98 5.84 -3.13 -13.39
C ILE A 98 7.24 -3.39 -12.84
N GLN A 99 8.11 -2.39 -12.86
CA GLN A 99 9.45 -2.52 -12.28
C GLN A 99 9.35 -2.44 -10.75
N SER A 100 10.07 -3.31 -10.06
CA SER A 100 9.96 -3.39 -8.60
C SER A 100 11.29 -3.06 -7.94
N TYR A 101 11.26 -2.29 -6.85
CA TYR A 101 12.46 -1.88 -6.15
C TYR A 101 12.34 -2.09 -4.65
N PHE A 102 13.41 -2.58 -4.03
CA PHE A 102 13.59 -2.50 -2.59
C PHE A 102 14.46 -1.32 -2.24
N CYS A 103 13.92 -0.41 -1.43
CA CYS A 103 14.50 0.89 -1.12
C CYS A 103 15.05 0.89 0.31
N ILE A 104 16.33 1.24 0.46
CA ILE A 104 16.98 1.34 1.76
C ILE A 104 17.28 2.80 2.09
N PRO A 105 17.02 3.25 3.33
CA PRO A 105 17.33 4.60 3.75
C PRO A 105 18.76 4.73 4.25
N SER A 106 19.28 5.95 4.17
CA SER A 106 20.51 6.40 4.82
C SER A 106 20.30 7.79 5.43
N VAL A 107 20.73 7.99 6.67
CA VAL A 107 20.57 9.23 7.45
C VAL A 107 21.96 9.80 7.73
N ALA A 108 22.28 10.93 7.12
CA ALA A 108 23.60 11.55 7.25
C ALA A 108 23.79 12.28 8.59
N VAL A 109 22.72 12.89 9.13
CA VAL A 109 22.73 13.63 10.39
C VAL A 109 21.71 12.99 11.35
N ALA A 110 22.15 12.66 12.57
CA ALA A 110 21.30 11.94 13.53
C ALA A 110 20.02 12.74 13.87
N ASN A 111 18.88 12.04 13.88
CA ASN A 111 17.54 12.60 14.12
C ASN A 111 17.11 13.70 13.12
N ASP A 112 17.82 13.86 11.99
CA ASP A 112 17.42 14.77 10.94
C ASP A 112 16.83 13.98 9.76
N SER A 113 15.51 14.00 9.65
CA SER A 113 14.78 13.38 8.55
C SER A 113 15.08 14.05 7.20
N ILE A 114 15.47 15.33 7.16
CA ILE A 114 15.79 16.04 5.92
C ILE A 114 17.10 15.52 5.32
N SER A 115 18.06 15.11 6.16
CA SER A 115 19.31 14.49 5.73
C SER A 115 19.14 13.08 5.13
N MET A 116 17.93 12.53 5.15
CA MET A 116 17.67 11.17 4.71
C MET A 116 17.65 11.04 3.19
N THR A 117 18.35 10.04 2.69
CA THR A 117 18.43 9.67 1.27
C THR A 117 18.07 8.21 1.09
N TRP A 118 17.74 7.83 -0.15
CA TRP A 118 17.33 6.48 -0.49
C TRP A 118 18.23 5.88 -1.55
N ARG A 119 18.53 4.58 -1.40
CA ARG A 119 19.12 3.76 -2.45
C ARG A 119 18.18 2.61 -2.78
N ALA A 120 18.16 2.18 -4.03
CA ALA A 120 17.26 1.14 -4.49
C ALA A 120 18.00 0.03 -5.23
N LYS A 121 17.55 -1.21 -5.00
CA LYS A 121 17.95 -2.42 -5.74
C LYS A 121 16.74 -2.92 -6.51
N GLU A 122 16.87 -3.14 -7.82
CA GLU A 122 15.77 -3.69 -8.63
C GLU A 122 15.54 -5.18 -8.27
N LEU A 123 14.28 -5.58 -8.17
CA LEU A 123 13.86 -6.94 -7.83
C LEU A 123 13.07 -7.58 -8.98
N GLY A 124 12.94 -8.91 -8.93
CA GLY A 124 12.22 -9.67 -9.95
C GLY A 124 12.98 -9.84 -11.27
N ILE A 125 14.30 -9.65 -11.25
CA ILE A 125 15.23 -9.84 -12.37
C ILE A 125 16.12 -11.06 -12.13
N PRO A 126 16.59 -11.75 -13.18
CA PRO A 126 17.34 -13.00 -13.03
C PRO A 126 18.82 -12.80 -12.66
N TRP A 127 19.25 -11.56 -12.39
CA TRP A 127 20.61 -11.23 -11.94
C TRP A 127 20.55 -10.30 -10.73
N GLU A 128 21.65 -10.21 -10.00
CA GLU A 128 21.77 -9.28 -8.88
C GLU A 128 22.14 -7.87 -9.38
N ASP A 129 21.32 -6.87 -9.04
CA ASP A 129 21.63 -5.45 -9.25
C ASP A 129 22.31 -4.86 -8.01
N ALA A 130 23.15 -3.84 -8.17
CA ALA A 130 23.70 -3.12 -7.02
C ALA A 130 22.69 -2.09 -6.48
N TYR A 131 22.86 -1.66 -5.23
CA TYR A 131 22.11 -0.51 -4.72
C TYR A 131 22.55 0.78 -5.42
N GLN A 132 21.62 1.46 -6.07
CA GLN A 132 21.84 2.71 -6.80
C GLN A 132 21.08 3.87 -6.15
N ASP A 133 21.41 5.11 -6.50
CA ASP A 133 20.67 6.30 -6.03
C ASP A 133 19.18 6.22 -6.40
N PHE A 134 18.33 6.60 -5.45
CA PHE A 134 16.88 6.65 -5.65
C PHE A 134 16.30 7.96 -5.12
N PRO A 135 15.41 8.64 -5.88
CA PRO A 135 14.75 8.18 -7.12
C PRO A 135 15.51 8.52 -8.42
N GLY A 136 16.78 8.94 -8.35
CA GLY A 136 17.56 9.39 -9.52
C GLY A 136 17.69 8.38 -10.66
N LYS A 137 17.66 7.07 -10.36
CA LYS A 137 17.76 5.99 -11.38
C LYS A 137 16.53 5.79 -12.26
N LEU A 138 15.37 6.37 -11.90
CA LEU A 138 14.12 6.09 -12.60
C LEU A 138 14.06 6.77 -13.98
N ALA A 139 13.65 6.02 -14.99
CA ALA A 139 13.42 6.51 -16.36
C ALA A 139 11.92 6.49 -16.70
N GLY A 140 11.50 7.32 -17.66
CA GLY A 140 10.11 7.37 -18.16
C GLY A 140 9.13 8.16 -17.29
N PHE A 141 9.57 8.68 -16.14
CA PHE A 141 8.79 9.57 -15.29
C PHE A 141 9.07 11.04 -15.63
N GLN A 142 8.01 11.86 -15.64
CA GLN A 142 8.14 13.28 -15.90
C GLN A 142 8.79 13.98 -14.70
N PRO A 143 9.94 14.66 -14.87
CA PRO A 143 10.56 15.42 -13.80
C PRO A 143 9.63 16.53 -13.30
N ARG A 144 9.64 16.77 -11.99
CA ARG A 144 8.91 17.87 -11.39
C ARG A 144 9.67 19.18 -11.63
N GLY A 145 9.07 20.08 -12.42
CA GLY A 145 9.68 21.38 -12.73
C GLY A 145 9.64 22.42 -11.60
N ARG A 146 8.80 22.23 -10.57
CA ARG A 146 8.68 23.15 -9.42
C ARG A 146 8.63 22.40 -8.10
N ARG A 147 9.42 22.81 -7.13
CA ARG A 147 9.38 22.26 -5.77
C ARG A 147 7.98 22.43 -5.18
N TYR A 148 7.47 21.38 -4.55
CA TYR A 148 6.21 21.41 -3.81
C TYR A 148 6.50 21.08 -2.35
N ASN A 149 5.91 21.82 -1.43
CA ASN A 149 6.08 21.53 -0.01
C ASN A 149 5.05 20.47 0.43
N PHE A 150 5.46 19.20 0.45
CA PHE A 150 4.64 18.09 0.96
C PHE A 150 4.53 18.06 2.49
N LEU A 151 5.39 18.81 3.20
CA LEU A 151 5.52 18.82 4.66
C LEU A 151 4.91 20.09 5.28
N ARG A 152 3.77 20.55 4.74
CA ARG A 152 3.12 21.81 5.15
C ARG A 152 1.87 21.63 6.00
N ASN A 153 1.49 20.39 6.28
CA ASN A 153 0.22 20.06 6.91
C ASN A 153 0.38 19.96 8.43
N HIS A 154 -0.74 19.83 9.15
CA HIS A 154 -0.78 19.61 10.59
C HIS A 154 -1.69 18.41 10.88
N THR A 155 -1.15 17.22 10.72
CA THR A 155 -1.84 15.95 10.97
C THR A 155 -1.63 15.54 12.42
N ASP A 156 -2.73 15.20 13.09
CA ASP A 156 -2.64 14.54 14.40
C ASP A 156 -2.14 13.10 14.23
N VAL A 157 -0.93 12.85 14.72
CA VAL A 157 -0.28 11.54 14.71
C VAL A 157 -0.36 10.84 16.08
N SER A 158 -0.97 11.48 17.08
CA SER A 158 -1.11 10.89 18.43
C SER A 158 -1.98 9.63 18.42
N ILE A 159 -2.92 9.55 17.45
CA ILE A 159 -3.79 8.39 17.24
C ILE A 159 -3.05 7.15 16.70
N VAL A 160 -1.81 7.31 16.21
CA VAL A 160 -1.03 6.20 15.64
C VAL A 160 -0.20 5.55 16.75
N PRO A 161 -0.40 4.26 17.06
CA PRO A 161 0.45 3.53 18.00
C PRO A 161 1.93 3.59 17.64
N ASP A 162 2.81 3.66 18.64
CA ASP A 162 4.28 3.74 18.47
C ASP A 162 4.82 2.64 17.54
N ALA A 163 4.29 1.42 17.65
CA ALA A 163 4.69 0.28 16.84
C ALA A 163 4.47 0.46 15.32
N TYR A 164 3.63 1.41 14.89
CA TYR A 164 3.30 1.63 13.48
C TYR A 164 3.92 2.90 12.89
N ILE A 165 4.49 3.77 13.73
CA ILE A 165 5.20 4.97 13.30
C ILE A 165 6.38 4.64 12.36
N PRO A 166 7.25 3.65 12.65
CA PRO A 166 8.35 3.24 11.78
C PRO A 166 7.96 3.03 10.32
N GLU A 167 6.87 2.29 10.09
CA GLU A 167 6.43 1.91 8.77
C GLU A 167 5.85 3.10 8.00
N GLU A 168 4.95 3.85 8.64
CA GLU A 168 4.35 5.02 8.00
C GLU A 168 5.39 6.09 7.70
N PHE A 169 6.34 6.30 8.62
CA PHE A 169 7.46 7.21 8.40
C PHE A 169 8.28 6.80 7.18
N SER A 170 8.69 5.53 7.13
CA SER A 170 9.55 5.02 6.05
C SER A 170 8.86 5.13 4.69
N LYS A 171 7.58 4.78 4.62
CA LYS A 171 6.78 4.85 3.40
C LYS A 171 6.48 6.29 2.99
N GLU A 172 6.05 7.14 3.92
CA GLU A 172 5.73 8.54 3.61
C GLU A 172 6.97 9.31 3.18
N HIS A 173 8.11 9.08 3.84
CA HIS A 173 9.34 9.73 3.42
C HIS A 173 9.82 9.25 2.05
N LEU A 174 9.70 7.96 1.74
CA LEU A 174 9.99 7.44 0.39
C LEU A 174 9.04 8.05 -0.66
N ARG A 175 7.76 8.21 -0.31
CA ARG A 175 6.74 8.86 -1.15
C ARG A 175 7.11 10.30 -1.46
N VAL A 176 7.50 11.08 -0.44
CA VAL A 176 7.93 12.47 -0.58
C VAL A 176 9.19 12.54 -1.43
N ALA A 177 10.19 11.68 -1.20
CA ALA A 177 11.39 11.62 -2.01
C ALA A 177 11.09 11.38 -3.49
N LEU A 178 10.20 10.43 -3.81
CA LEU A 178 9.75 10.18 -5.18
C LEU A 178 8.98 11.38 -5.77
N SER A 179 8.06 11.93 -4.97
CA SER A 179 7.18 13.02 -5.38
C SER A 179 7.94 14.33 -5.57
N ASP A 180 9.02 14.57 -4.84
CA ASP A 180 9.87 15.76 -5.00
C ASP A 180 10.59 15.76 -6.35
N ARG A 181 10.96 14.58 -6.86
CA ARG A 181 11.67 14.46 -8.13
C ARG A 181 10.76 14.31 -9.34
N TYR A 182 9.64 13.59 -9.22
CA TYR A 182 8.76 13.28 -10.35
C TYR A 182 7.31 13.69 -10.12
N ILE A 183 6.62 14.01 -11.21
CA ILE A 183 5.16 14.03 -11.26
C ILE A 183 4.72 12.61 -11.60
N SER A 184 3.98 11.99 -10.69
CA SER A 184 3.48 10.63 -10.83
C SER A 184 2.13 10.49 -10.16
N GLU A 185 1.35 9.53 -10.62
CA GLU A 185 0.16 9.07 -9.93
C GLU A 185 0.56 7.94 -8.98
N MET A 186 0.36 8.15 -7.69
CA MET A 186 0.82 7.22 -6.64
C MET A 186 -0.34 6.64 -5.84
N SER A 187 -0.21 5.40 -5.42
CA SER A 187 -1.13 4.74 -4.50
C SER A 187 -0.37 3.81 -3.55
N ASP A 188 -0.98 3.51 -2.40
CA ASP A 188 -0.46 2.52 -1.47
C ASP A 188 -0.67 1.10 -2.03
N VAL A 189 0.32 0.26 -1.76
CA VAL A 189 0.20 -1.20 -1.80
C VAL A 189 0.03 -1.65 -0.36
N ASP A 190 -1.20 -2.06 0.00
CA ASP A 190 -1.54 -2.37 1.39
C ASP A 190 -0.85 -3.65 1.89
N GLY A 191 -0.52 -4.52 0.96
CA GLY A 191 0.23 -5.74 1.15
C GLY A 191 0.11 -6.61 -0.09
N ILE A 192 0.91 -7.66 -0.14
CA ILE A 192 0.84 -8.67 -1.17
C ILE A 192 0.89 -10.01 -0.48
N PHE A 193 -0.17 -10.80 -0.66
CA PHE A 193 -0.23 -12.15 -0.15
C PHE A 193 0.28 -13.12 -1.22
N TRP A 194 1.25 -13.95 -0.86
CA TRP A 194 1.73 -15.03 -1.70
C TRP A 194 1.01 -16.32 -1.32
N GLY A 195 0.02 -16.67 -2.14
CA GLY A 195 -0.71 -17.93 -2.03
C GLY A 195 0.02 -19.10 -2.72
N ARG A 196 -0.62 -20.25 -2.75
CA ARG A 196 -0.04 -21.48 -3.34
C ARG A 196 0.09 -21.39 -4.84
N GLN A 197 -0.89 -20.76 -5.51
CA GLN A 197 -0.94 -20.69 -6.97
C GLN A 197 -0.67 -19.28 -7.49
N TYR A 198 -1.13 -18.26 -6.77
CA TYR A 198 -1.12 -16.89 -7.26
C TYR A 198 -0.51 -15.91 -6.26
N THR A 199 -0.13 -14.75 -6.78
CA THR A 199 0.27 -13.58 -5.99
C THR A 199 -0.90 -12.61 -5.91
N TYR A 200 -1.23 -12.14 -4.71
CA TYR A 200 -2.42 -11.37 -4.45
C TYR A 200 -2.12 -9.97 -3.91
N PRO A 201 -2.08 -8.92 -4.74
CA PRO A 201 -2.12 -7.55 -4.25
C PRO A 201 -3.40 -7.32 -3.46
N LEU A 202 -3.23 -6.73 -2.29
CA LEU A 202 -4.32 -6.50 -1.37
C LEU A 202 -4.76 -5.04 -1.45
N GLU A 203 -6.07 -4.84 -1.42
CA GLU A 203 -6.68 -3.58 -1.04
C GLU A 203 -7.51 -3.82 0.22
N ILE A 204 -7.12 -3.19 1.32
CA ILE A 204 -7.72 -3.40 2.63
C ILE A 204 -8.57 -2.18 2.99
N LYS A 205 -9.83 -2.38 3.35
CA LYS A 205 -10.70 -1.33 3.85
C LYS A 205 -11.39 -1.76 5.12
N GLU A 206 -11.75 -0.79 5.94
CA GLU A 206 -12.71 -0.98 7.02
C GLU A 206 -14.07 -0.46 6.57
N LYS A 207 -15.11 -1.27 6.78
CA LYS A 207 -16.48 -0.94 6.35
C LYS A 207 -17.49 -1.51 7.34
N THR A 208 -18.56 -0.75 7.56
CA THR A 208 -19.81 -1.29 8.11
C THR A 208 -20.67 -1.88 7.00
N CYS A 209 -21.45 -2.89 7.33
CA CYS A 209 -22.44 -3.42 6.41
C CYS A 209 -23.61 -2.44 6.25
N ASN A 210 -24.02 -2.18 5.01
CA ASN A 210 -25.20 -1.38 4.69
C ASN A 210 -26.33 -2.29 4.19
N ARG A 211 -27.55 -1.77 4.13
CA ARG A 211 -28.73 -2.51 3.65
C ARG A 211 -29.40 -1.79 2.48
N ASP A 212 -29.72 -2.54 1.44
CA ASP A 212 -30.48 -2.09 0.27
C ASP A 212 -31.72 -2.98 0.11
N PRO A 213 -32.91 -2.44 -0.19
CA PRO A 213 -34.13 -3.24 -0.32
C PRO A 213 -34.09 -4.31 -1.42
N ARG A 214 -33.27 -4.11 -2.46
CA ARG A 214 -33.18 -5.01 -3.61
C ARG A 214 -31.98 -5.95 -3.52
N LEU A 215 -30.86 -5.47 -2.97
CA LEU A 215 -29.61 -6.22 -2.87
C LEU A 215 -29.45 -6.99 -1.55
N GLY A 216 -30.16 -6.57 -0.49
CA GLY A 216 -29.90 -7.04 0.87
C GLY A 216 -28.71 -6.32 1.51
N GLU A 217 -27.95 -7.07 2.30
CA GLU A 217 -26.71 -6.58 2.94
C GLU A 217 -25.59 -6.39 1.91
N TYR A 218 -24.86 -5.26 1.99
CA TYR A 218 -23.81 -4.93 1.03
C TYR A 218 -22.67 -4.10 1.62
N PHE A 219 -21.51 -4.15 0.95
CA PHE A 219 -20.40 -3.21 1.16
C PHE A 219 -20.30 -2.23 -0.01
N GLY A 220 -20.12 -0.95 0.31
CA GLY A 220 -19.86 0.10 -0.67
C GLY A 220 -18.37 0.22 -0.97
N LEU A 221 -17.98 0.05 -2.23
CA LEU A 221 -16.62 0.17 -2.71
C LEU A 221 -16.45 1.42 -3.56
N ASP A 222 -15.46 2.24 -3.22
CA ASP A 222 -15.11 3.43 -3.99
C ASP A 222 -14.53 3.02 -5.36
N VAL A 223 -14.85 3.78 -6.41
CA VAL A 223 -14.40 3.48 -7.79
C VAL A 223 -12.88 3.48 -7.91
N GLY A 224 -12.15 4.32 -7.16
CA GLY A 224 -10.68 4.37 -7.19
C GLY A 224 -10.01 3.02 -6.88
N PRO A 225 -10.26 2.44 -5.70
CA PRO A 225 -9.87 1.07 -5.36
C PRO A 225 -10.26 0.04 -6.42
N PHE A 226 -11.51 0.08 -6.92
CA PHE A 226 -11.97 -0.84 -7.96
C PHE A 226 -11.11 -0.75 -9.24
N VAL A 227 -10.83 0.46 -9.72
CA VAL A 227 -9.98 0.71 -10.90
C VAL A 227 -8.54 0.24 -10.66
N LYS A 228 -8.02 0.39 -9.44
CA LYS A 228 -6.69 -0.12 -9.08
C LYS A 228 -6.64 -1.64 -9.14
N LEU A 229 -7.62 -2.33 -8.58
CA LEU A 229 -7.69 -3.79 -8.64
C LEU A 229 -7.89 -4.30 -10.07
N ALA A 230 -8.68 -3.59 -10.88
CA ALA A 230 -8.88 -3.88 -12.30
C ALA A 230 -7.59 -3.72 -13.10
N HIS A 231 -6.75 -2.72 -12.79
CA HIS A 231 -5.46 -2.53 -13.44
C HIS A 231 -4.55 -3.75 -13.26
N TYR A 232 -4.52 -4.31 -12.05
CA TYR A 232 -3.79 -5.53 -11.75
C TYR A 232 -4.36 -6.75 -12.49
N ALA A 233 -5.68 -6.94 -12.46
CA ALA A 233 -6.34 -8.07 -13.11
C ALA A 233 -6.28 -8.03 -14.65
N ALA A 234 -6.27 -6.83 -15.25
CA ALA A 234 -6.18 -6.67 -16.69
C ALA A 234 -4.81 -7.11 -17.27
N LYS A 235 -3.79 -7.23 -16.42
CA LYS A 235 -2.46 -7.66 -16.83
C LYS A 235 -2.40 -9.18 -16.74
N ARG A 236 -2.17 -9.85 -17.88
CA ARG A 236 -2.02 -11.31 -17.96
C ARG A 236 -0.86 -11.77 -17.08
N GLY A 237 -1.09 -12.72 -16.19
CA GLY A 237 -0.05 -13.29 -15.31
C GLY A 237 -0.65 -13.95 -14.07
N ASN A 238 0.21 -14.31 -13.12
CA ASN A 238 -0.19 -14.97 -11.87
C ASN A 238 -0.63 -13.99 -10.77
N LEU A 239 -1.16 -12.83 -11.16
CA LEU A 239 -1.47 -11.75 -10.22
C LEU A 239 -2.98 -11.55 -10.12
N HIS A 240 -3.53 -11.93 -8.97
CA HIS A 240 -4.98 -11.90 -8.71
C HIS A 240 -5.28 -10.95 -7.56
N SER A 241 -6.03 -9.89 -7.80
CA SER A 241 -6.33 -8.91 -6.77
C SER A 241 -7.30 -9.44 -5.71
N LEU A 242 -7.05 -9.14 -4.43
CA LEU A 242 -8.01 -9.35 -3.34
C LEU A 242 -8.49 -8.01 -2.79
N PHE A 243 -9.81 -7.92 -2.59
CA PHE A 243 -10.39 -6.86 -1.79
C PHE A 243 -10.74 -7.42 -0.41
N ILE A 244 -10.17 -6.82 0.63
CA ILE A 244 -10.32 -7.26 2.01
C ILE A 244 -11.09 -6.20 2.79
N VAL A 245 -12.08 -6.67 3.56
CA VAL A 245 -12.90 -5.84 4.44
C VAL A 245 -12.67 -6.25 5.88
N ARG A 246 -12.19 -5.31 6.70
CA ARG A 246 -12.38 -5.31 8.15
C ARG A 246 -13.84 -4.93 8.40
N GLU A 247 -14.71 -5.93 8.57
CA GLU A 247 -16.11 -5.67 8.89
C GLU A 247 -16.19 -5.21 10.34
N ILE A 248 -16.76 -4.03 10.56
CA ILE A 248 -17.03 -3.49 11.89
C ILE A 248 -18.52 -3.41 12.16
N ALA A 249 -18.91 -3.60 13.42
CA ALA A 249 -20.31 -3.57 13.83
C ALA A 249 -20.93 -2.18 13.59
N ASP A 250 -20.21 -1.14 14.01
CA ASP A 250 -20.60 0.26 13.83
C ASP A 250 -19.37 1.19 13.77
N PRO A 251 -19.51 2.43 13.26
CA PRO A 251 -18.39 3.36 13.09
C PRO A 251 -17.81 3.93 14.39
N GLU A 252 -18.53 3.84 15.52
CA GLU A 252 -18.15 4.44 16.79
C GLU A 252 -17.32 3.46 17.63
N ALA A 253 -17.87 2.28 17.93
CA ALA A 253 -17.19 1.24 18.72
C ALA A 253 -16.13 0.50 17.90
N ARG A 254 -16.31 0.41 16.57
CA ARG A 254 -15.35 -0.19 15.62
C ARG A 254 -14.95 -1.63 15.97
N GLU A 255 -15.81 -2.34 16.69
CA GLU A 255 -15.61 -3.73 17.07
C GLU A 255 -15.56 -4.61 15.82
N LEU A 256 -14.52 -5.45 15.74
CA LEU A 256 -14.32 -6.36 14.62
C LEU A 256 -15.40 -7.43 14.62
N VAL A 257 -16.19 -7.49 13.55
CA VAL A 257 -17.13 -8.58 13.28
C VAL A 257 -16.40 -9.75 12.62
N ALA A 258 -15.71 -9.47 11.51
CA ALA A 258 -14.94 -10.46 10.77
C ALA A 258 -13.96 -9.78 9.81
N TRP A 259 -12.88 -10.49 9.48
CA TRP A 259 -12.14 -10.22 8.25
C TRP A 259 -12.84 -10.95 7.10
N ARG A 260 -13.14 -10.21 6.04
CA ARG A 260 -13.78 -10.74 4.84
C ARG A 260 -12.95 -10.47 3.61
N TYR A 261 -13.05 -11.32 2.61
CA TYR A 261 -12.35 -11.14 1.35
C TYR A 261 -13.20 -11.53 0.15
N ILE A 262 -12.85 -10.98 -1.01
CA ILE A 262 -13.42 -11.33 -2.31
C ILE A 262 -12.32 -11.18 -3.38
N THR A 263 -12.25 -12.14 -4.30
CA THR A 263 -11.35 -12.05 -5.46
C THR A 263 -11.88 -11.03 -6.46
N PHE A 264 -10.99 -10.39 -7.22
CA PHE A 264 -11.42 -9.35 -8.15
C PHE A 264 -12.41 -9.85 -9.23
N ASP A 265 -12.29 -11.09 -9.69
CA ASP A 265 -13.22 -11.63 -10.69
C ASP A 265 -14.64 -11.72 -10.15
N ARG A 266 -14.81 -12.21 -8.91
CA ARG A 266 -16.12 -12.20 -8.23
C ARG A 266 -16.57 -10.77 -7.92
N LEU A 267 -15.66 -9.91 -7.46
CA LEU A 267 -15.96 -8.50 -7.19
C LEU A 267 -16.53 -7.80 -8.42
N ALA A 268 -15.90 -7.98 -9.59
CA ALA A 268 -16.32 -7.39 -10.86
C ALA A 268 -17.65 -7.97 -11.35
N GLN A 269 -17.88 -9.28 -11.16
CA GLN A 269 -19.12 -9.95 -11.52
C GLN A 269 -20.33 -9.40 -10.76
N PHE A 270 -20.17 -9.12 -9.46
CA PHE A 270 -21.27 -8.72 -8.58
C PHE A 270 -21.34 -7.22 -8.29
N ALA A 271 -20.43 -6.41 -8.84
CA ALA A 271 -20.47 -4.98 -8.70
C ALA A 271 -21.70 -4.37 -9.37
N SER A 272 -22.43 -3.51 -8.65
CA SER A 272 -23.54 -2.77 -9.22
C SER A 272 -23.08 -1.87 -10.36
N TRP A 273 -23.76 -1.90 -11.50
CA TRP A 273 -23.38 -1.09 -12.68
C TRP A 273 -23.72 0.40 -12.53
N VAL A 274 -24.66 0.73 -11.64
CA VAL A 274 -25.06 2.11 -11.35
C VAL A 274 -24.28 2.61 -10.15
N GLN A 275 -23.45 3.63 -10.35
CA GLN A 275 -22.72 4.30 -9.28
C GLN A 275 -23.68 5.11 -8.41
N GLN A 276 -23.42 5.16 -7.11
CA GLN A 276 -24.14 6.03 -6.18
C GLN A 276 -23.19 7.00 -5.50
N GLN A 277 -23.73 8.11 -5.01
CA GLN A 277 -22.98 9.03 -4.17
C GLN A 277 -22.65 8.35 -2.84
N GLY A 278 -21.38 8.39 -2.44
CA GLY A 278 -20.89 7.82 -1.18
C GLY A 278 -21.56 8.44 0.05
N GLY A 279 -21.56 7.68 1.15
CA GLY A 279 -22.16 8.11 2.43
C GLY A 279 -21.33 9.17 3.18
N ARG A 280 -21.97 9.81 4.17
CA ARG A 280 -21.46 10.95 4.97
C ARG A 280 -20.15 10.72 5.76
N GLY A 281 -19.58 9.52 5.74
CA GLY A 281 -18.31 9.16 6.38
C GLY A 281 -17.10 9.11 5.43
N MET A 282 -17.27 9.52 4.17
CA MET A 282 -16.23 9.47 3.13
C MET A 282 -15.62 10.86 2.93
N THR A 283 -14.57 11.18 3.68
CA THR A 283 -13.81 12.43 3.53
C THR A 283 -12.96 12.38 2.26
N GLY A 284 -13.51 12.86 1.14
CA GLY A 284 -12.79 12.99 -0.13
C GLY A 284 -13.72 13.10 -1.34
N GLY A 285 -14.46 14.21 -1.45
CA GLY A 285 -15.41 14.46 -2.54
C GLY A 285 -16.63 13.52 -2.52
N ASN A 286 -17.62 13.79 -3.38
CA ASN A 286 -18.73 12.87 -3.64
C ASN A 286 -18.18 11.61 -4.33
N SER A 287 -17.53 10.73 -3.57
CA SER A 287 -16.93 9.52 -4.12
C SER A 287 -18.04 8.62 -4.66
N ALA A 288 -17.92 8.25 -5.93
CA ALA A 288 -18.80 7.29 -6.56
C ALA A 288 -18.51 5.90 -5.97
N VAL A 289 -19.55 5.23 -5.49
CA VAL A 289 -19.46 3.87 -4.94
C VAL A 289 -20.23 2.88 -5.80
N VAL A 290 -19.69 1.67 -5.90
CA VAL A 290 -20.41 0.49 -6.36
C VAL A 290 -20.80 -0.36 -5.16
N LYS A 291 -21.98 -0.99 -5.22
CA LYS A 291 -22.46 -1.91 -4.19
C LYS A 291 -22.04 -3.32 -4.54
N ILE A 292 -21.51 -4.03 -3.56
CA ILE A 292 -21.19 -5.46 -3.66
C ILE A 292 -21.99 -6.20 -2.58
N PRO A 293 -22.82 -7.21 -2.94
CA PRO A 293 -23.56 -7.99 -1.95
C PRO A 293 -22.61 -8.62 -0.92
N LYS A 294 -22.92 -8.52 0.37
CA LYS A 294 -22.09 -9.08 1.44
C LYS A 294 -22.01 -10.60 1.37
N CYS A 295 -23.04 -11.27 0.85
CA CYS A 295 -23.05 -12.73 0.68
C CYS A 295 -21.99 -13.26 -0.29
N GLU A 296 -21.42 -12.39 -1.14
CA GLU A 296 -20.33 -12.77 -2.06
C GLU A 296 -18.94 -12.67 -1.42
N PHE A 297 -18.86 -12.12 -0.21
CA PHE A 297 -17.62 -12.09 0.56
C PHE A 297 -17.51 -13.31 1.45
N GLU A 298 -16.37 -13.98 1.34
CA GLU A 298 -16.00 -15.08 2.21
C GLU A 298 -15.33 -14.55 3.49
N VAL A 299 -15.41 -15.34 4.56
CA VAL A 299 -14.65 -15.06 5.78
C VAL A 299 -13.19 -15.41 5.52
N LEU A 300 -12.28 -14.50 5.87
CA LEU A 300 -10.85 -14.75 5.77
C LEU A 300 -10.36 -15.39 7.06
N ASP A 301 -10.19 -16.70 7.04
CA ASP A 301 -9.63 -17.50 8.13
C ASP A 301 -8.40 -18.29 7.66
N ALA A 302 -7.87 -19.16 8.52
CA ALA A 302 -6.71 -19.98 8.21
C ALA A 302 -6.95 -20.94 7.01
N ASN A 303 -8.18 -21.43 6.82
CA ASN A 303 -8.51 -22.33 5.73
C ASN A 303 -8.61 -21.58 4.41
N ALA A 304 -9.21 -20.39 4.41
CA ALA A 304 -9.24 -19.50 3.26
C ALA A 304 -7.82 -19.10 2.82
N LEU A 305 -6.96 -18.72 3.77
CA LEU A 305 -5.56 -18.38 3.46
C LEU A 305 -4.76 -19.58 2.90
N ALA A 306 -5.07 -20.79 3.35
CA ALA A 306 -4.41 -22.00 2.87
C ALA A 306 -4.89 -22.46 1.48
N SER A 307 -6.05 -21.97 1.01
CA SER A 307 -6.61 -22.31 -0.31
C SER A 307 -6.25 -21.31 -1.40
N LEU A 308 -5.87 -20.08 -1.03
CA LEU A 308 -5.24 -19.06 -1.89
C LEU A 308 -3.82 -19.50 -2.29
#